data_AF-A0A1W9WMY2-F1
#
_entry.id   AF-A0A1W9WMY2-F1
#
_cell.length_a   1.000
_cell.length_b   1.000
_cell.length_c   1.000
_cell.angle_alpha   90.00
_cell.angle_beta   90.00
_cell.angle_gamma   90.00
#
_symmetry.space_group_name_H-M   'P 1'
#
loop_
_entity.id
_entity.type
_entity.pdbx_description
1 polymer ?
#
loop_
_entity_poly.entity_id
_entity_poly.type
_entity_poly.pdbx_seq_one_letter_code
_entity_poly.pdbx_strand_id
1 'polypeptide(L)'
;MGDKEKHTIQSISRDFVNTINDFSQYISHQKELGNTDLDISGSTLEKVNAWGLPRKKVPPPEKPRPFFFQGLEKARVLFVDSEGSFFNGESGALFLKILKAMDMKPQSISICNAPDRAAIHGCIKKNQPQIIVTLGQRAGQLLLNHKVPLESFQGKFHFHNGIQVMPTFHPLTLLEQPGLKRKVWEDMQQVMKAAGISKNG
;
A
#
# COMPACT_ATOMS: atom_id res chain seq x y z
N MET A 1 -30.46 12.24 -33.38
CA MET A 1 -30.60 13.68 -33.10
C MET A 1 -31.75 13.80 -32.12
N GLY A 2 -31.62 14.02 -30.82
CA GLY A 2 -30.59 14.58 -29.94
C GLY A 2 -31.36 15.19 -28.75
N ASP A 3 -30.71 15.35 -27.59
CA ASP A 3 -31.23 15.94 -26.35
C ASP A 3 -32.19 15.11 -25.46
N LYS A 4 -31.59 14.25 -24.63
CA LYS A 4 -32.10 13.98 -23.27
C LYS A 4 -31.00 13.99 -22.18
N GLU A 5 -29.88 14.66 -22.42
CA GLU A 5 -28.71 14.59 -21.53
C GLU A 5 -28.14 15.97 -21.15
N LYS A 6 -29.02 16.92 -20.78
CA LYS A 6 -28.61 18.28 -20.36
C LYS A 6 -29.27 18.80 -19.08
N HIS A 7 -29.64 17.92 -18.14
CA HIS A 7 -30.23 18.37 -16.88
C HIS A 7 -29.71 17.62 -15.66
N THR A 8 -28.45 17.84 -15.25
CA THR A 8 -28.07 17.60 -13.83
C THR A 8 -26.82 18.34 -13.32
N ILE A 9 -26.22 19.31 -14.02
CA ILE A 9 -25.02 20.02 -13.51
C ILE A 9 -25.21 21.54 -13.48
N GLN A 10 -26.19 22.00 -12.72
CA GLN A 10 -26.25 23.32 -12.07
C GLN A 10 -26.94 23.03 -10.74
N SER A 11 -26.35 23.13 -9.55
CA SER A 11 -25.43 24.15 -9.05
C SER A 11 -24.44 23.54 -8.05
N ILE A 12 -23.15 23.65 -8.33
CA ILE A 12 -22.22 23.85 -7.21
C ILE A 12 -22.54 25.27 -6.70
N SER A 13 -22.87 25.41 -5.41
CA SER A 13 -23.16 26.75 -4.85
C SER A 13 -21.98 27.67 -5.17
N ARG A 14 -22.29 28.88 -5.66
CA ARG A 14 -21.28 29.93 -5.92
C ARG A 14 -20.37 30.13 -4.69
N ASP A 15 -20.95 29.98 -3.51
CA ASP A 15 -20.27 30.09 -2.22
C ASP A 15 -19.20 29.02 -2.02
N PHE A 16 -19.47 27.79 -2.48
CA PHE A 16 -18.49 26.71 -2.42
C PHE A 16 -17.31 27.00 -3.35
N VAL A 17 -17.58 27.47 -4.57
CA VAL A 17 -16.51 27.84 -5.52
C VAL A 17 -15.67 28.98 -4.97
N ASN A 18 -16.30 29.99 -4.36
CA ASN A 18 -15.60 31.10 -3.73
C ASN A 18 -14.74 30.65 -2.54
N THR A 19 -15.27 29.78 -1.68
CA THR A 19 -14.53 29.23 -0.53
C THR A 19 -13.27 28.50 -0.96
N ILE A 20 -13.35 27.71 -2.04
CA ILE A 20 -12.19 27.00 -2.59
C ILE A 20 -11.16 27.99 -3.16
N ASN A 21 -11.61 29.05 -3.83
CA ASN A 21 -10.72 30.09 -4.35
C ASN A 21 -10.01 30.86 -3.24
N ASP A 22 -10.73 31.25 -2.19
CA ASP A 22 -10.17 31.98 -1.04
C ASP A 22 -9.10 31.15 -0.34
N PHE A 23 -9.35 29.85 -0.16
CA PHE A 23 -8.36 28.94 0.41
C PHE A 23 -7.12 28.80 -0.50
N SER A 24 -7.31 28.67 -1.81
CA SER A 24 -6.19 28.60 -2.77
C SER A 24 -5.33 29.87 -2.75
N GLN A 25 -5.95 31.05 -2.66
CA GLN A 25 -5.25 32.32 -2.56
C GLN A 25 -4.49 32.45 -1.25
N TYR A 26 -5.10 32.06 -0.13
CA TYR A 26 -4.44 32.04 1.17
C TYR A 26 -3.14 31.23 1.15
N ILE A 27 -3.19 29.99 0.66
CA ILE A 27 -2.01 29.11 0.57
C ILE A 27 -0.92 29.71 -0.34
N SER A 28 -1.32 30.33 -1.46
CA SER A 28 -0.39 30.97 -2.40
C SER A 28 0.33 32.16 -1.74
N HIS A 29 -0.41 32.97 -0.99
CA HIS A 29 0.16 34.10 -0.25
C HIS A 29 1.09 33.65 0.89
N GLN A 30 0.74 32.59 1.64
CA GLN A 30 1.62 32.03 2.68
C GLN A 30 2.98 31.61 2.09
N LYS A 31 2.98 31.02 0.89
CA LYS A 31 4.20 30.66 0.18
C LYS A 31 5.06 31.87 -0.20
N GLU A 32 4.47 32.96 -0.68
CA GLU A 32 5.18 34.20 -1.02
C GLU A 32 5.84 34.84 0.20
N LEU A 33 5.20 34.73 1.37
CA LEU A 33 5.73 35.20 2.65
C LEU A 33 6.85 34.31 3.22
N GLY A 34 7.20 33.20 2.55
CA GLY A 34 8.24 32.27 3.02
C GLY A 34 7.76 31.29 4.09
N ASN A 35 6.45 31.24 4.38
CA ASN A 35 5.85 30.26 5.29
C ASN A 35 5.69 28.91 4.57
N THR A 36 6.81 28.24 4.33
CA THR A 36 6.88 26.93 3.65
C THR A 36 6.55 25.76 4.57
N ASP A 37 6.45 26.00 5.88
CA ASP A 37 6.28 24.99 6.93
C ASP A 37 4.81 24.84 7.36
N LEU A 38 3.90 24.73 6.39
CA LEU A 38 2.50 24.35 6.63
C LEU A 38 2.34 22.82 6.84
N ASP A 39 3.45 22.08 6.97
CA ASP A 39 3.54 20.60 6.92
C ASP A 39 2.76 19.97 5.75
N ILE A 40 2.82 20.63 4.59
CA ILE A 40 2.18 20.14 3.36
C ILE A 40 3.25 19.45 2.54
N SER A 41 3.11 18.13 2.33
CA SER A 41 4.00 17.37 1.47
C SER A 41 4.08 17.98 0.06
N GLY A 42 5.22 17.85 -0.62
CA GLY A 42 5.38 18.36 -2.00
C GLY A 42 4.29 17.85 -2.96
N SER A 43 3.83 16.61 -2.77
CA SER A 43 2.73 16.00 -3.53
C SER A 43 1.35 16.61 -3.23
N THR A 44 1.15 17.16 -2.04
CA THR A 44 -0.09 17.86 -1.67
C THR A 44 -0.08 19.28 -2.24
N LEU A 45 1.06 19.96 -2.22
CA LEU A 45 1.24 21.28 -2.82
C LEU A 45 1.01 21.25 -4.35
N GLU A 46 1.50 20.21 -5.03
CA GLU A 46 1.25 20.00 -6.47
C GLU A 46 -0.25 19.86 -6.80
N LYS A 47 -1.03 19.18 -5.95
CA LYS A 47 -2.47 19.01 -6.15
C LYS A 47 -3.23 20.32 -6.01
N VAL A 48 -2.89 21.11 -4.98
CA VAL A 48 -3.49 22.43 -4.74
C VAL A 48 -3.19 23.37 -5.92
N ASN A 49 -1.95 23.40 -6.40
CA ASN A 49 -1.54 24.24 -7.54
C ASN A 49 -2.19 23.86 -8.88
N ALA A 50 -2.78 22.66 -8.98
CA ALA A 50 -3.40 22.17 -10.20
C ALA A 50 -4.93 22.41 -10.25
N TRP A 51 -5.54 22.98 -9.22
CA TRP A 51 -6.97 23.31 -9.19
C TRP A 51 -7.34 24.38 -10.23
N GLY A 52 -8.52 24.27 -10.83
CA GLY A 52 -9.05 25.26 -11.79
C GLY A 52 -8.45 25.18 -13.21
N LEU A 53 -7.33 24.50 -13.42
CA LEU A 53 -6.81 24.24 -14.75
C LEU A 53 -7.69 23.18 -15.46
N PRO A 54 -8.02 23.35 -16.76
CA PRO A 54 -8.66 22.28 -17.51
C PRO A 54 -7.79 21.05 -17.39
N ARG A 55 -8.38 19.90 -17.00
CA ARG A 55 -7.64 18.64 -16.96
C ARG A 55 -7.02 18.46 -18.35
N LYS A 56 -5.71 18.73 -18.49
CA LYS A 56 -4.91 18.11 -19.56
C LYS A 56 -5.30 16.64 -19.49
N LYS A 57 -5.60 15.98 -20.60
CA LYS A 57 -5.75 14.50 -20.61
C LYS A 57 -4.54 13.96 -19.85
N VAL A 58 -4.75 13.58 -18.59
CA VAL A 58 -3.67 13.21 -17.69
C VAL A 58 -3.10 11.93 -18.29
N PRO A 59 -1.83 11.88 -18.71
CA PRO A 59 -1.22 10.60 -18.99
C PRO A 59 -1.27 9.79 -17.68
N PRO A 60 -1.67 8.51 -17.69
CA PRO A 60 -1.71 7.69 -16.48
C PRO A 60 -0.28 7.36 -16.02
N PRO A 61 -0.13 6.74 -14.84
CA PRO A 61 -0.17 7.27 -13.48
C PRO A 61 1.19 7.91 -13.08
N GLU A 62 1.42 8.18 -11.79
CA GLU A 62 2.77 8.34 -11.20
C GLU A 62 3.78 7.41 -11.91
N LYS A 63 5.02 7.88 -12.18
CA LYS A 63 6.10 7.03 -12.72
C LYS A 63 6.01 5.65 -12.05
N PRO A 64 6.08 4.52 -12.81
CA PRO A 64 5.91 3.20 -12.24
C PRO A 64 6.79 3.10 -11.00
N ARG A 65 6.16 2.78 -9.86
CA ARG A 65 6.88 2.77 -8.57
C ARG A 65 8.14 1.93 -8.76
N PRO A 66 9.32 2.43 -8.38
CA PRO A 66 10.53 1.65 -8.49
C PRO A 66 10.36 0.35 -7.68
N PHE A 67 10.87 -0.74 -8.23
CA PHE A 67 10.91 -2.01 -7.53
C PHE A 67 12.00 -1.96 -6.45
N PHE A 68 11.65 -2.37 -5.24
CA PHE A 68 12.55 -2.51 -4.11
C PHE A 68 12.50 -3.94 -3.59
N PHE A 69 13.66 -4.43 -3.18
CA PHE A 69 13.84 -5.72 -2.54
C PHE A 69 14.82 -5.56 -1.39
N GLN A 70 14.56 -6.23 -0.27
CA GLN A 70 15.46 -6.28 0.87
C GLN A 70 15.40 -7.66 1.53
N GLY A 71 16.52 -8.06 2.13
CA GLY A 71 16.62 -9.28 2.92
C GLY A 71 17.39 -10.41 2.22
N LEU A 72 17.27 -11.61 2.76
CA LEU A 72 17.98 -12.81 2.29
C LEU A 72 17.38 -13.30 0.99
N GLU A 73 18.19 -13.48 -0.05
CA GLU A 73 17.73 -14.15 -1.26
C GLU A 73 17.39 -15.62 -0.95
N LYS A 74 16.30 -16.11 -1.53
CA LYS A 74 15.81 -17.48 -1.28
C LYS A 74 15.43 -17.79 0.16
N ALA A 75 15.00 -16.78 0.91
CA ALA A 75 14.37 -17.01 2.20
C ALA A 75 13.11 -17.87 2.05
N ARG A 76 12.78 -18.65 3.09
CA ARG A 76 11.58 -19.50 3.11
C ARG A 76 10.29 -18.69 2.94
N VAL A 77 10.25 -17.49 3.53
CA VAL A 77 9.09 -16.59 3.52
C VAL A 77 9.45 -15.32 2.76
N LEU A 78 8.69 -15.02 1.71
CA LEU A 78 8.73 -13.76 0.98
C LEU A 78 7.53 -12.90 1.38
N PHE A 79 7.79 -11.70 1.88
CA PHE A 79 6.76 -10.69 2.08
C PHE A 79 6.63 -9.82 0.83
N VAL A 80 5.41 -9.55 0.40
CA VAL A 80 5.09 -8.62 -0.69
C VAL A 80 4.31 -7.46 -0.10
N ASP A 81 4.97 -6.31 -0.04
CA ASP A 81 4.44 -5.07 0.51
C ASP A 81 3.82 -4.18 -0.58
N SER A 82 2.79 -3.43 -0.24
CA SER A 82 2.08 -2.53 -1.15
C SER A 82 2.82 -1.20 -1.40
N GLU A 83 3.76 -0.80 -0.54
CA GLU A 83 4.38 0.54 -0.59
C GLU A 83 5.87 0.54 -0.92
N GLY A 84 6.71 -0.18 -0.17
CA GLY A 84 8.16 -0.24 -0.37
C GLY A 84 9.03 0.44 0.69
N SER A 85 8.43 0.90 1.80
CA SER A 85 9.14 1.49 2.93
C SER A 85 9.54 0.49 4.02
N PHE A 86 9.16 -0.79 3.86
CA PHE A 86 9.44 -2.02 4.63
C PHE A 86 9.67 -1.90 6.15
N PHE A 87 10.72 -1.18 6.59
CA PHE A 87 11.17 -1.11 7.98
C PHE A 87 11.28 0.33 8.52
N ASN A 88 10.83 1.32 7.76
CA ASN A 88 10.87 2.73 8.12
C ASN A 88 9.53 3.20 8.73
N GLY A 89 9.60 4.20 9.61
CA GLY A 89 8.44 4.81 10.25
C GLY A 89 7.68 3.86 11.19
N GLU A 90 6.48 4.27 11.59
CA GLU A 90 5.66 3.51 12.55
C GLU A 90 5.20 2.16 11.99
N SER A 91 4.84 2.11 10.70
CA SER A 91 4.44 0.88 10.01
C SER A 91 5.57 -0.14 10.00
N GLY A 92 6.79 0.30 9.64
CA GLY A 92 7.99 -0.54 9.67
C GLY A 92 8.33 -1.00 11.08
N ALA A 93 8.25 -0.12 12.08
CA ALA A 93 8.47 -0.48 13.48
C ALA A 93 7.47 -1.53 13.99
N LEU A 94 6.20 -1.44 13.57
CA LEU A 94 5.20 -2.46 13.87
C LEU A 94 5.49 -3.77 13.14
N PHE A 95 5.92 -3.72 11.87
CA PHE A 95 6.31 -4.90 11.13
C PHE A 95 7.48 -5.65 11.79
N LEU A 96 8.48 -4.92 12.30
CA LEU A 96 9.58 -5.50 13.07
C LEU A 96 9.09 -6.22 14.33
N LYS A 97 8.07 -5.70 15.01
CA LYS A 97 7.44 -6.37 16.17
C LYS A 97 6.74 -7.66 15.75
N ILE A 98 6.07 -7.67 14.60
CA ILE A 98 5.44 -8.88 14.04
C ILE A 98 6.51 -9.93 13.73
N LEU A 99 7.59 -9.56 13.02
CA LEU A 99 8.71 -10.47 12.73
C LEU A 99 9.34 -11.03 14.02
N LYS A 100 9.60 -10.17 15.01
CA LYS A 100 10.10 -10.60 16.33
C LYS A 100 9.15 -11.58 16.99
N ALA A 101 7.84 -11.34 16.93
CA ALA A 101 6.84 -12.27 17.47
C ALA A 101 6.84 -13.61 16.71
N MET A 102 7.21 -13.63 15.43
CA MET A 102 7.41 -14.85 14.64
C MET A 102 8.76 -15.53 14.86
N ASP A 103 9.61 -15.02 15.76
CA ASP A 103 10.99 -15.45 15.95
C ASP A 103 11.85 -15.30 14.67
N MET A 104 11.57 -14.26 13.88
CA MET A 104 12.27 -13.96 12.64
C MET A 104 13.02 -12.63 12.75
N LYS A 105 14.20 -12.58 12.11
CA LYS A 105 14.98 -11.34 11.95
C LYS A 105 14.77 -10.77 10.56
N PRO A 106 14.80 -9.45 10.34
CA PRO A 106 14.68 -8.84 9.02
C PRO A 106 15.69 -9.40 7.99
N GLN A 107 16.89 -9.78 8.44
CA GLN A 107 17.92 -10.38 7.59
C GLN A 107 17.65 -11.85 7.23
N SER A 108 16.65 -12.49 7.84
CA SER A 108 16.30 -13.90 7.59
C SER A 108 15.10 -14.08 6.65
N ILE A 109 14.46 -12.98 6.26
CA ILE A 109 13.31 -12.97 5.34
C ILE A 109 13.70 -12.32 4.01
N SER A 110 12.86 -12.51 2.98
CA SER A 110 12.84 -11.65 1.81
C SER A 110 11.63 -10.73 1.89
N ILE A 111 11.75 -9.48 1.46
CA ILE A 111 10.61 -8.58 1.24
C ILE A 111 10.80 -7.78 -0.06
N CYS A 112 9.72 -7.61 -0.82
CA CYS A 112 9.69 -6.73 -1.98
C CYS A 112 8.41 -5.89 -2.02
N ASN A 113 8.40 -4.82 -2.81
CA ASN A 113 7.19 -4.03 -3.02
C ASN A 113 6.39 -4.51 -4.24
N ALA A 114 5.15 -4.05 -4.35
CA ALA A 114 4.17 -4.43 -5.38
C ALA A 114 3.87 -3.26 -6.35
N PRO A 115 4.85 -2.80 -7.15
CA PRO A 115 4.61 -1.74 -8.11
C PRO A 115 3.65 -2.21 -9.21
N ASP A 116 3.86 -3.43 -9.72
CA ASP A 116 3.02 -4.12 -10.68
C ASP A 116 3.20 -5.66 -10.57
N ARG A 117 2.42 -6.42 -11.36
CA ARG A 117 2.48 -7.89 -11.37
C ARG A 117 3.80 -8.45 -11.88
N ALA A 118 4.40 -7.81 -12.88
CA ALA A 118 5.61 -8.32 -13.52
C ALA A 118 6.79 -8.28 -12.55
N ALA A 119 6.91 -7.19 -11.77
CA ALA A 119 7.92 -7.04 -10.74
C ALA A 119 7.79 -8.11 -9.64
N ILE A 120 6.56 -8.37 -9.16
CA ILE A 120 6.30 -9.40 -8.15
C ILE A 120 6.67 -10.79 -8.71
N HIS A 121 6.25 -11.11 -9.94
CA HIS A 121 6.61 -12.38 -10.58
C HIS A 121 8.12 -12.54 -10.76
N GLY A 122 8.83 -11.48 -11.16
CA GLY A 122 10.29 -11.47 -11.25
C GLY A 122 10.95 -11.74 -9.90
N CYS A 123 10.44 -11.11 -8.84
CA CYS A 123 10.90 -11.35 -7.47
C CYS A 123 10.67 -12.79 -7.01
N ILE A 124 9.47 -13.34 -7.23
CA ILE A 124 9.14 -14.72 -6.89
C ILE A 124 10.03 -15.69 -7.66
N LYS A 125 10.23 -15.47 -8.97
CA LYS A 125 11.09 -16.32 -9.81
C LYS A 125 12.54 -16.33 -9.33
N LYS A 126 13.07 -15.17 -8.93
CA LYS A 126 14.45 -15.04 -8.42
C LYS A 126 14.62 -15.71 -7.06
N ASN A 127 13.65 -15.57 -6.17
CA ASN A 127 13.78 -16.01 -4.78
C ASN A 127 13.21 -17.41 -4.51
N GLN A 128 12.28 -17.93 -5.31
CA GLN A 128 11.67 -19.26 -5.13
C GLN A 128 11.24 -19.53 -3.67
N PRO A 129 10.42 -18.66 -3.06
CA PRO A 129 10.03 -18.82 -1.67
C PRO A 129 9.12 -20.04 -1.49
N GLN A 130 9.12 -20.61 -0.28
CA GLN A 130 8.18 -21.67 0.10
C GLN A 130 6.78 -21.08 0.35
N ILE A 131 6.72 -19.90 0.99
CA ILE A 131 5.48 -19.20 1.31
C ILE A 131 5.61 -17.73 0.95
N ILE A 132 4.55 -17.15 0.42
CA ILE A 132 4.41 -15.72 0.18
C ILE A 132 3.40 -15.14 1.16
N VAL A 133 3.72 -14.00 1.77
CA VAL A 133 2.79 -13.22 2.59
C VAL A 133 2.54 -11.90 1.88
N THR A 134 1.28 -11.58 1.57
CA THR A 134 0.93 -10.28 0.96
C THR A 134 0.41 -9.32 2.02
N LEU A 135 1.02 -8.14 2.13
CA LEU A 135 0.68 -7.11 3.11
C LEU A 135 -0.22 -6.06 2.45
N GLY A 136 -1.51 -6.11 2.80
CA GLY A 136 -2.53 -5.18 2.33
C GLY A 136 -3.19 -5.58 1.01
N GLN A 137 -4.21 -4.80 0.66
CA GLN A 137 -5.11 -5.12 -0.45
C GLN A 137 -4.40 -5.13 -1.80
N ARG A 138 -3.55 -4.13 -2.09
CA ARG A 138 -2.88 -4.00 -3.39
C ARG A 138 -1.97 -5.20 -3.66
N ALA A 139 -1.10 -5.56 -2.73
CA ALA A 139 -0.22 -6.71 -2.86
C ALA A 139 -1.01 -8.02 -3.08
N GLY A 140 -2.05 -8.25 -2.28
CA GLY A 140 -2.91 -9.44 -2.39
C GLY A 140 -3.64 -9.51 -3.73
N GLN A 141 -4.29 -8.41 -4.14
CA GLN A 141 -5.05 -8.34 -5.40
C GLN A 141 -4.15 -8.51 -6.63
N LEU A 142 -2.98 -7.86 -6.65
CA LEU A 142 -2.03 -7.97 -7.76
C LEU A 142 -1.54 -9.40 -7.94
N LEU A 143 -1.12 -10.06 -6.86
CA LEU A 143 -0.57 -11.40 -6.92
C LEU A 143 -1.64 -12.45 -7.25
N LEU A 144 -2.79 -12.38 -6.58
CA LEU A 144 -3.88 -13.37 -6.71
C LEU A 144 -4.85 -13.07 -7.87
N ASN A 145 -4.68 -11.95 -8.57
CA ASN A 145 -5.63 -11.48 -9.58
C ASN A 145 -7.06 -11.25 -9.05
N HIS A 146 -7.20 -10.87 -7.78
CA HIS A 146 -8.49 -10.63 -7.16
C HIS A 146 -8.95 -9.18 -7.40
N LYS A 147 -10.26 -9.00 -7.60
CA LYS A 147 -10.91 -7.67 -7.66
C LYS A 147 -11.86 -7.42 -6.48
N VAL A 148 -11.82 -8.30 -5.48
CA VAL A 148 -12.64 -8.25 -4.26
C VAL A 148 -11.86 -7.60 -3.11
N PRO A 149 -12.53 -7.04 -2.08
CA PRO A 149 -11.87 -6.47 -0.90
C PRO A 149 -11.01 -7.48 -0.15
N LEU A 150 -9.95 -7.03 0.52
CA LEU A 150 -9.00 -7.88 1.24
C LEU A 150 -9.68 -8.80 2.26
N GLU A 151 -10.69 -8.29 2.97
CA GLU A 151 -11.44 -8.98 4.01
C GLU A 151 -12.08 -10.29 3.53
N SER A 152 -12.39 -10.39 2.23
CA SER A 152 -13.01 -11.58 1.65
C SER A 152 -12.04 -12.76 1.51
N PHE A 153 -10.73 -12.48 1.45
CA PHE A 153 -9.70 -13.48 1.16
C PHE A 153 -8.50 -13.46 2.13
N GLN A 154 -8.47 -12.54 3.08
CA GLN A 154 -7.51 -12.47 4.18
C GLN A 154 -7.59 -13.71 5.08
N GLY A 155 -6.43 -14.14 5.58
CA GLY A 155 -6.30 -15.22 6.57
C GLY A 155 -6.58 -16.63 6.06
N LYS A 156 -6.77 -16.78 4.74
CA LYS A 156 -6.91 -18.06 4.04
C LYS A 156 -5.71 -18.26 3.13
N PHE A 157 -5.15 -19.46 3.12
CA PHE A 157 -4.12 -19.79 2.14
C PHE A 157 -4.73 -19.88 0.73
N HIS A 158 -4.07 -19.21 -0.20
CA HIS A 158 -4.27 -19.32 -1.65
C HIS A 158 -3.02 -19.92 -2.28
N PHE A 159 -3.06 -20.13 -3.58
CA PHE A 159 -1.92 -20.63 -4.33
C PHE A 159 -1.59 -19.72 -5.51
N HIS A 160 -0.30 -19.48 -5.72
CA HIS A 160 0.23 -18.83 -6.90
C HIS A 160 1.37 -19.69 -7.46
N ASN A 161 1.16 -20.30 -8.64
CA ASN A 161 2.13 -21.20 -9.27
C ASN A 161 2.66 -22.30 -8.33
N GLY A 162 1.76 -22.90 -7.54
CA GLY A 162 2.10 -23.95 -6.57
C GLY A 162 2.68 -23.46 -5.24
N ILE A 163 2.95 -22.16 -5.08
CA ILE A 163 3.45 -21.56 -3.84
C ILE A 163 2.26 -21.10 -2.99
N GLN A 164 2.29 -21.41 -1.69
CA GLN A 164 1.26 -20.96 -0.75
C GLN A 164 1.34 -19.44 -0.55
N VAL A 165 0.20 -18.76 -0.60
CA VAL A 165 0.07 -17.32 -0.41
C VAL A 165 -0.86 -17.05 0.77
N MET A 166 -0.39 -16.29 1.77
CA MET A 166 -1.19 -15.80 2.89
C MET A 166 -1.43 -14.28 2.74
N PRO A 167 -2.65 -13.86 2.41
CA PRO A 167 -3.02 -12.45 2.41
C PRO A 167 -3.38 -11.97 3.81
N THR A 168 -2.81 -10.83 4.21
CA THR A 168 -3.04 -10.25 5.53
C THR A 168 -3.11 -8.72 5.46
N PHE A 169 -3.52 -8.08 6.56
CA PHE A 169 -3.58 -6.62 6.65
C PHE A 169 -2.17 -6.02 6.68
N HIS A 170 -2.02 -4.84 6.07
CA HIS A 170 -0.76 -4.12 6.09
C HIS A 170 -0.51 -3.53 7.50
N PRO A 171 0.75 -3.46 7.99
CA PRO A 171 1.04 -2.89 9.31
C PRO A 171 0.53 -1.46 9.52
N LEU A 172 0.56 -0.60 8.49
CA LEU A 172 -0.07 0.74 8.52
C LEU A 172 -1.56 0.67 8.90
N THR A 173 -2.31 -0.29 8.35
CA THR A 173 -3.73 -0.50 8.68
C THR A 173 -3.93 -0.84 10.16
N LEU A 174 -2.95 -1.48 10.80
CA LEU A 174 -3.02 -1.83 12.22
C LEU A 174 -2.72 -0.65 13.16
N LEU A 175 -2.12 0.43 12.64
CA LEU A 175 -1.95 1.68 13.38
C LEU A 175 -3.30 2.39 13.47
N GLU A 176 -4.04 2.44 12.35
CA GLU A 176 -5.39 3.01 12.27
C GLU A 176 -6.44 2.14 12.98
N GLN A 177 -6.31 0.80 12.88
CA GLN A 177 -7.27 -0.17 13.39
C GLN A 177 -6.59 -1.24 14.25
N PRO A 178 -6.23 -0.93 15.51
CA PRO A 178 -5.50 -1.86 16.38
C PRO A 178 -6.22 -3.19 16.65
N GLY A 179 -7.55 -3.23 16.55
CA GLY A 179 -8.36 -4.45 16.73
C GLY A 179 -8.05 -5.56 15.72
N LEU A 180 -7.43 -5.23 14.59
CA LEU A 180 -7.03 -6.19 13.56
C LEU A 180 -5.74 -6.95 13.89
N LYS A 181 -4.97 -6.52 14.92
CA LYS A 181 -3.71 -7.17 15.32
C LYS A 181 -3.87 -8.66 15.63
N ARG A 182 -5.00 -9.05 16.24
CA ARG A 182 -5.31 -10.46 16.51
C ARG A 182 -5.41 -11.27 15.22
N LYS A 183 -6.12 -10.76 14.20
CA LYS A 183 -6.26 -11.43 12.90
C LYS A 183 -4.91 -11.61 12.21
N VAL A 184 -4.10 -10.55 12.17
CA VAL A 184 -2.75 -10.63 11.59
C VAL A 184 -1.88 -11.64 12.33
N TRP A 185 -1.97 -11.69 13.66
CA TRP A 185 -1.23 -12.69 14.43
C TRP A 185 -1.67 -14.12 14.10
N GLU A 186 -2.98 -14.38 13.99
CA GLU A 186 -3.52 -15.68 13.58
C GLU A 186 -3.01 -16.09 12.17
N ASP A 187 -2.96 -15.15 11.23
CA ASP A 187 -2.39 -15.38 9.90
C ASP A 187 -0.90 -15.75 9.98
N MET A 188 -0.12 -15.03 10.81
CA MET A 188 1.31 -15.30 10.96
C MET A 188 1.56 -16.64 11.63
N GLN A 189 0.73 -17.06 12.59
CA GLN A 189 0.82 -18.39 13.20
C GLN A 189 0.58 -19.51 12.16
N GLN A 190 -0.37 -19.32 11.24
CA GLN A 190 -0.57 -20.25 10.11
C GLN A 190 0.65 -20.31 9.20
N VAL A 191 1.25 -19.16 8.87
CA VAL A 191 2.49 -19.07 8.08
C VAL A 191 3.65 -19.79 8.77
N MET A 192 3.85 -19.55 10.07
CA MET A 192 4.91 -20.20 10.85
C MET A 192 4.74 -21.72 10.83
N LYS A 193 3.51 -22.21 11.05
CA LYS A 193 3.21 -23.65 11.02
C LYS A 193 3.51 -24.25 9.64
N ALA A 194 3.10 -23.59 8.56
CA ALA A 194 3.32 -24.08 7.20
C ALA A 194 4.80 -24.01 6.77
N ALA A 195 5.55 -23.01 7.25
CA ALA A 195 6.98 -22.85 6.97
C ALA A 195 7.90 -23.68 7.90
N GLY A 196 7.33 -24.41 8.86
CA GLY A 196 8.10 -25.15 9.88
C GLY A 196 8.93 -24.24 10.78
N ILE A 197 8.43 -23.04 11.08
CA ILE A 197 9.06 -22.08 12.00
C ILE A 197 8.49 -22.35 13.40
N SER A 198 9.33 -22.84 14.31
CA SER A 198 9.01 -23.00 15.73
C SER A 198 9.56 -21.82 16.52
N LYS A 199 8.78 -21.26 17.46
CA LYS A 199 9.37 -20.42 18.51
C LYS A 199 10.30 -21.30 19.33
N ASN A 200 11.58 -20.95 19.41
CA ASN A 200 12.40 -21.47 20.49
C ASN A 200 11.87 -20.82 21.78
N GLY A 201 11.31 -21.66 22.65
CA GLY A 201 10.73 -21.26 23.93
C GLY A 201 11.75 -20.67 24.89
#